data_AF-V5HJ60-F1
#
_entry.id   AF-V5HJ60-F1
#
_cell.length_a   1.000
_cell.length_b   1.000
_cell.length_c   1.000
_cell.angle_alpha   90.00
_cell.angle_beta   90.00
_cell.angle_gamma   90.00
#
_symmetry.space_group_name_H-M   'P 1'
#
loop_
_entity.id
_entity.type
_entity.pdbx_description
1 polymer ?
#
loop_
_entity_poly.entity_id
_entity_poly.type
_entity_poly.pdbx_seq_one_letter_code
_entity_poly.pdbx_strand_id
1 'polypeptide(L)'
;CAVRLFSFLPGRTLHNKRLSPGCCVSWGSILGRFHLALRELEFPALLRRCTPWSLFSVPELKPLVDTVLQHPEDRVLVRSVLKEFEEAQRQLRDLPRSILHGDLNEKNVLTGLEDDEVRAILDWGDVHGGPRIFDVAVMLTYVLIAPTADRSPWHNVALALAGYLEHSELERRDVALLKVLIASRLCQSLLLGLYTYQRDPGNDYVLYT
;
A
#
# COMPACT_ATOMS: atom_id res chain seq x y z
N CYS A 1 -24.83 16.68 5.68
CA CYS A 1 -23.56 16.78 4.93
C CYS A 1 -22.49 17.25 5.92
N ALA A 2 -21.37 16.54 6.03
CA ALA A 2 -20.26 16.97 6.88
C ALA A 2 -19.15 17.51 5.96
N VAL A 3 -18.65 18.70 6.26
CA VAL A 3 -17.51 19.30 5.56
C VAL A 3 -16.30 19.22 6.49
N ARG A 4 -15.14 18.86 5.95
CA ARG A 4 -13.86 18.83 6.68
C ARG A 4 -12.93 19.88 6.06
N LEU A 5 -12.29 20.68 6.91
CA LEU A 5 -11.27 21.65 6.52
C LEU A 5 -9.91 21.15 7.01
N PHE A 6 -8.93 21.11 6.11
CA PHE A 6 -7.57 20.70 6.40
C PHE A 6 -6.59 21.84 6.15
N SER A 7 -5.48 21.86 6.89
CA SER A 7 -4.36 22.74 6.59
C SER A 7 -3.65 22.26 5.32
N PHE A 8 -3.32 23.18 4.43
CA PHE A 8 -2.51 22.88 3.25
C PHE A 8 -1.04 22.67 3.64
N LEU A 9 -0.45 21.58 3.14
CA LEU A 9 0.97 21.29 3.30
C LEU A 9 1.69 21.54 1.97
N PRO A 10 2.66 22.47 1.90
CA PRO A 10 3.43 22.69 0.69
C PRO A 10 4.32 21.47 0.41
N GLY A 11 4.37 21.05 -0.85
CA GLY A 11 5.17 19.90 -1.28
C GLY A 11 4.76 19.41 -2.66
N ARG A 12 5.33 18.27 -3.07
CA ARG A 12 4.96 17.59 -4.31
C ARG A 12 4.73 16.11 -4.04
N THR A 13 3.69 15.54 -4.65
CA THR A 13 3.50 14.10 -4.62
C THR A 13 4.62 13.39 -5.40
N LEU A 14 4.77 12.09 -5.16
CA LEU A 14 5.69 11.24 -5.93
C LEU A 14 5.10 10.73 -7.24
N HIS A 15 3.81 10.98 -7.48
CA HIS A 15 3.14 10.65 -8.73
C HIS A 15 3.90 11.17 -9.96
N ASN A 16 4.14 10.27 -10.92
CA ASN A 16 4.92 10.48 -12.15
C ASN A 16 6.38 10.94 -11.95
N LYS A 17 6.92 10.93 -10.73
CA LYS A 17 8.34 11.17 -10.50
C LYS A 17 9.12 9.87 -10.65
N ARG A 18 10.34 9.98 -11.18
CA ARG A 18 11.32 8.89 -11.11
C ARG A 18 11.87 8.83 -9.70
N LEU A 19 11.73 7.69 -9.02
CA LEU A 19 12.20 7.57 -7.64
C LEU A 19 13.73 7.52 -7.59
N SER A 20 14.31 8.46 -6.84
CA SER A 20 15.73 8.44 -6.48
C SER A 20 15.97 7.48 -5.30
N PRO A 21 17.21 6.97 -5.12
CA PRO A 21 17.54 6.13 -3.96
C PRO A 21 17.22 6.78 -2.61
N GLY A 22 17.53 8.07 -2.46
CA GLY A 22 17.22 8.84 -1.26
C GLY A 22 15.71 8.95 -0.99
N CYS A 23 14.92 9.15 -2.05
CA CYS A 23 13.46 9.14 -1.97
C CYS A 23 12.92 7.83 -1.41
N CYS A 24 13.45 6.69 -1.87
CA CYS A 24 12.99 5.37 -1.44
C CYS A 24 13.26 5.16 0.06
N VAL A 25 14.48 5.46 0.52
CA VAL A 25 14.83 5.40 1.95
C VAL A 25 13.93 6.31 2.76
N SER A 26 13.73 7.55 2.31
CA SER A 26 12.89 8.53 3.01
C SER A 26 11.42 8.08 3.11
N TRP A 27 10.87 7.46 2.06
CA TRP A 27 9.51 6.90 2.06
C TRP A 27 9.37 5.76 3.07
N GLY A 28 10.34 4.84 3.11
CA GLY A 28 10.41 3.82 4.17
C GLY A 28 10.45 4.42 5.57
N SER A 29 11.33 5.41 5.75
CA SER A 29 11.61 6.08 7.01
C SER A 29 10.37 6.79 7.57
N ILE A 30 9.57 7.46 6.73
CA ILE A 30 8.32 8.09 7.19
C ILE A 30 7.29 7.06 7.65
N LEU A 31 7.16 5.91 6.98
CA LEU A 31 6.26 4.84 7.42
C LEU A 31 6.73 4.21 8.75
N GLY A 32 8.04 4.00 8.89
CA GLY A 32 8.63 3.49 10.13
C GLY A 32 8.37 4.43 11.32
N ARG A 33 8.58 5.74 11.13
CA ARG A 33 8.25 6.77 12.13
C ARG A 33 6.76 6.84 12.43
N PHE A 34 5.91 6.67 11.42
CA PHE A 34 4.46 6.63 11.58
C PHE A 34 4.03 5.47 12.49
N HIS A 35 4.47 4.23 12.21
CA HIS A 35 4.18 3.10 13.08
C HIS A 35 4.78 3.23 14.49
N LEU A 36 5.97 3.84 14.61
CA LEU A 36 6.57 4.12 15.91
C LEU A 36 5.72 5.09 16.73
N ALA A 37 5.26 6.19 16.13
CA ALA A 37 4.44 7.20 16.79
C ALA A 37 3.06 6.68 17.25
N LEU A 38 2.54 5.65 16.56
CA LEU A 38 1.24 5.05 16.88
C LEU A 38 1.32 3.88 17.87
N ARG A 39 2.51 3.45 18.27
CA ARG A 39 2.71 2.24 19.09
C ARG A 39 1.92 2.24 20.40
N GLU A 40 1.75 3.40 21.00
CA GLU A 40 1.07 3.58 22.29
C GLU A 40 -0.35 4.13 22.16
N LEU A 41 -0.86 4.28 20.93
CA LEU A 41 -2.19 4.83 20.69
C LEU A 41 -3.21 3.74 20.45
N GLU A 42 -4.34 3.81 21.16
CA GLU A 42 -5.48 2.93 20.98
C GLU A 42 -6.66 3.66 20.34
N PHE A 43 -7.13 3.13 19.22
CA PHE A 43 -8.33 3.63 18.55
C PHE A 43 -9.31 2.49 18.28
N PRO A 44 -10.16 2.13 19.26
CA PRO A 44 -11.07 0.98 19.13
C PRO A 44 -11.98 1.02 17.90
N ALA A 45 -12.37 2.23 17.46
CA ALA A 45 -13.17 2.41 16.25
C ALA A 45 -12.44 1.97 14.96
N LEU A 46 -11.11 2.14 14.90
CA LEU A 46 -10.29 1.76 13.76
C LEU A 46 -10.02 0.25 13.72
N LEU A 47 -10.06 -0.43 14.88
CA LEU A 47 -9.88 -1.88 14.95
C LEU A 47 -11.02 -2.67 14.29
N ARG A 48 -12.20 -2.07 14.15
CA ARG A 48 -13.39 -2.67 13.52
C ARG A 48 -13.63 -2.17 12.09
N ARG A 49 -12.84 -1.19 11.64
CA ARG A 49 -12.95 -0.60 10.31
C ARG A 49 -12.27 -1.54 9.31
N CYS A 50 -12.98 -1.86 8.24
CA CYS A 50 -12.44 -2.57 7.08
C CYS A 50 -12.93 -1.84 5.84
N THR A 51 -12.01 -1.40 4.98
CA THR A 51 -12.33 -0.75 3.71
C THR A 51 -12.04 -1.70 2.56
N PRO A 52 -12.61 -1.50 1.36
CA PRO A 52 -12.29 -2.33 0.20
C PRO A 52 -10.79 -2.36 -0.14
N TRP A 53 -10.04 -1.32 0.27
CA TRP A 53 -8.60 -1.20 0.11
C TRP A 53 -7.79 -1.82 1.26
N SER A 54 -8.42 -2.30 2.33
CA SER A 54 -7.72 -3.11 3.32
C SER A 54 -7.28 -4.43 2.70
N LEU A 55 -6.07 -4.91 3.02
CA LEU A 55 -5.65 -6.25 2.58
C LEU A 55 -6.53 -7.35 3.20
N PHE A 56 -7.25 -7.08 4.29
CA PHE A 56 -8.26 -8.01 4.80
C PHE A 56 -9.39 -8.29 3.82
N SER A 57 -9.67 -7.37 2.89
CA SER A 57 -10.72 -7.52 1.87
C SER A 57 -10.24 -8.23 0.59
N VAL A 58 -8.97 -8.65 0.50
CA VAL A 58 -8.44 -9.43 -0.64
C VAL A 58 -9.27 -10.68 -0.97
N PRO A 59 -9.76 -11.48 0.00
CA PRO A 59 -10.61 -12.64 -0.31
C PRO A 59 -11.93 -12.27 -0.99
N GLU A 60 -12.45 -11.07 -0.74
CA GLU A 60 -13.70 -10.56 -1.32
C GLU A 60 -13.58 -10.24 -2.82
N LEU A 61 -12.35 -10.22 -3.36
CA LEU A 61 -12.08 -9.92 -4.76
C LEU A 61 -12.35 -11.10 -5.70
N LYS A 62 -12.49 -12.32 -5.18
CA LYS A 62 -12.70 -13.54 -5.99
C LYS A 62 -13.82 -13.43 -7.03
N PRO A 63 -15.01 -12.88 -6.72
CA PRO A 63 -16.08 -12.72 -7.71
C PRO A 63 -15.75 -11.71 -8.82
N LEU A 64 -14.83 -10.77 -8.57
CA LEU A 64 -14.44 -9.76 -9.55
C LEU A 64 -13.57 -10.36 -10.66
N VAL A 65 -12.83 -11.44 -10.38
CA VAL A 65 -11.90 -12.07 -11.34
C VAL A 65 -12.57 -12.39 -12.68
N ASP A 66 -13.74 -13.05 -12.64
CA ASP A 66 -14.47 -13.41 -13.87
C ASP A 66 -15.24 -12.23 -14.46
N THR A 67 -15.53 -11.21 -13.63
CA THR A 67 -16.30 -10.03 -14.02
C THR A 67 -15.44 -9.05 -14.83
N VAL A 68 -14.20 -8.81 -14.41
CA VAL A 68 -13.38 -7.71 -14.94
C VAL A 68 -12.23 -8.16 -15.84
N LEU A 69 -11.70 -9.38 -15.65
CA LEU A 69 -10.58 -9.86 -16.46
C LEU A 69 -11.08 -10.60 -17.69
N GLN A 70 -10.59 -10.23 -18.86
CA GLN A 70 -11.00 -10.81 -20.15
C GLN A 70 -10.19 -12.06 -20.50
N HIS A 71 -8.91 -12.07 -20.16
CA HIS A 71 -7.95 -13.09 -20.57
C HIS A 71 -7.88 -14.26 -19.58
N PRO A 72 -8.02 -15.53 -20.03
CA PRO A 72 -7.96 -16.69 -19.14
C PRO A 72 -6.67 -16.81 -18.31
N GLU A 73 -5.53 -16.45 -18.88
CA GLU A 73 -4.21 -16.48 -18.25
C GLU A 73 -4.12 -15.51 -17.05
N ASP A 74 -4.67 -14.30 -17.17
CA ASP A 74 -4.73 -13.32 -16.09
C ASP A 74 -5.60 -13.84 -14.94
N ARG A 75 -6.72 -14.49 -15.27
CA ARG A 75 -7.60 -15.11 -14.27
C ARG A 75 -6.89 -16.20 -13.49
N VAL A 76 -6.09 -17.03 -14.16
CA VAL A 76 -5.30 -18.08 -13.50
C VAL A 76 -4.27 -17.47 -12.55
N LEU A 77 -3.52 -16.46 -13.01
CA LEU A 77 -2.50 -15.79 -12.20
C LEU A 77 -3.12 -15.08 -10.98
N VAL A 78 -4.18 -14.31 -11.18
CA VAL A 78 -4.83 -13.60 -10.06
C VAL A 78 -5.43 -14.60 -9.06
N ARG A 79 -6.07 -15.68 -9.52
CA ARG A 79 -6.58 -16.73 -8.62
C ARG A 79 -5.49 -17.42 -7.83
N SER A 80 -4.30 -17.63 -8.41
CA SER A 80 -3.19 -18.24 -7.67
C SER A 80 -2.73 -17.33 -6.53
N VAL A 81 -2.62 -16.01 -6.78
CA VAL A 81 -2.28 -15.04 -5.74
C VAL A 81 -3.34 -14.97 -4.64
N LEU A 82 -4.63 -14.90 -5.01
CA LEU A 82 -5.72 -14.89 -4.02
C LEU A 82 -5.72 -16.16 -3.15
N LYS A 83 -5.40 -17.32 -3.74
CA LYS A 83 -5.25 -18.57 -3.01
C LYS A 83 -4.05 -18.55 -2.05
N GLU A 84 -2.88 -18.08 -2.51
CA GLU A 84 -1.70 -17.92 -1.66
C GLU A 84 -1.98 -17.00 -0.46
N PHE A 85 -2.75 -15.92 -0.67
CA PHE A 85 -3.16 -15.01 0.40
C PHE A 85 -4.05 -15.71 1.44
N GLU A 86 -5.02 -16.51 1.00
CA GLU A 86 -5.89 -17.28 1.89
C GLU A 86 -5.10 -18.29 2.75
N GLU A 87 -4.13 -18.96 2.15
CA GLU A 87 -3.23 -19.88 2.87
C GLU A 87 -2.37 -19.14 3.90
N ALA A 88 -1.98 -17.90 3.63
CA ALA A 88 -1.22 -17.04 4.52
C ALA A 88 -2.06 -16.47 5.70
N GLN A 89 -3.39 -16.43 5.63
CA GLN A 89 -4.24 -15.79 6.63
C GLN A 89 -4.00 -16.27 8.06
N ARG A 90 -3.69 -17.55 8.24
CA ARG A 90 -3.39 -18.08 9.57
C ARG A 90 -2.17 -17.41 10.19
N GLN A 91 -1.13 -17.16 9.40
CA GLN A 91 0.12 -16.54 9.85
C GLN A 91 -0.08 -15.05 10.16
N LEU A 92 -1.01 -14.39 9.47
CA LEU A 92 -1.33 -12.97 9.67
C LEU A 92 -1.96 -12.65 11.03
N ARG A 93 -2.62 -13.62 11.68
CA ARG A 93 -3.33 -13.40 12.95
C ARG A 93 -2.42 -13.05 14.12
N ASP A 94 -1.21 -13.61 14.13
CA ASP A 94 -0.27 -13.49 15.25
C ASP A 94 0.81 -12.42 15.01
N LEU A 95 0.68 -11.65 13.92
CA LEU A 95 1.64 -10.60 13.58
C LEU A 95 1.43 -9.34 14.43
N PRO A 96 2.51 -8.59 14.72
CA PRO A 96 2.39 -7.30 15.38
C PRO A 96 1.44 -6.34 14.66
N ARG A 97 0.51 -5.75 15.41
CA ARG A 97 -0.54 -4.87 14.87
C ARG A 97 -0.23 -3.40 15.13
N SER A 98 -0.83 -2.53 14.32
CA SER A 98 -0.84 -1.08 14.47
C SER A 98 -2.12 -0.50 13.88
N ILE A 99 -2.35 0.78 14.09
CA ILE A 99 -3.12 1.57 13.13
C ILE A 99 -2.29 1.72 11.86
N LEU A 100 -2.95 1.48 10.74
CA LEU A 100 -2.39 1.47 9.40
C LEU A 100 -2.95 2.67 8.62
N HIS A 101 -2.15 3.20 7.71
CA HIS A 101 -2.58 4.15 6.70
C HIS A 101 -3.53 3.49 5.69
N GLY A 102 -3.19 2.29 5.22
CA GLY A 102 -4.03 1.47 4.32
C GLY A 102 -3.87 1.75 2.82
N ASP A 103 -3.36 2.93 2.45
CA ASP A 103 -3.13 3.29 1.04
C ASP A 103 -1.92 4.22 0.85
N LEU A 104 -0.74 3.82 1.36
CA LEU A 104 0.47 4.65 1.28
C LEU A 104 1.14 4.58 -0.11
N ASN A 105 0.43 5.02 -1.14
CA ASN A 105 0.89 5.10 -2.53
C ASN A 105 1.61 6.44 -2.84
N GLU A 106 2.11 6.59 -4.06
CA GLU A 106 2.92 7.73 -4.51
C GLU A 106 2.15 9.07 -4.58
N LYS A 107 0.81 9.02 -4.61
CA LYS A 107 -0.06 10.21 -4.54
C LYS A 107 -0.30 10.65 -3.10
N ASN A 108 -0.16 9.73 -2.14
CA ASN A 108 -0.48 9.94 -0.73
C ASN A 108 0.74 10.29 0.14
N VAL A 109 1.87 10.60 -0.48
CA VAL A 109 3.06 11.11 0.20
C VAL A 109 3.57 12.38 -0.46
N LEU A 110 4.06 13.33 0.34
CA LEU A 110 4.63 14.59 -0.14
C LEU A 110 6.12 14.67 0.13
N THR A 111 6.87 15.06 -0.90
CA THR A 111 8.24 15.52 -0.77
C THR A 111 8.32 17.02 -0.51
N GLY A 112 9.52 17.50 -0.19
CA GLY A 112 9.86 18.92 -0.32
C GLY A 112 9.63 19.47 -1.72
N LEU A 113 9.65 20.80 -1.82
CA LEU A 113 9.63 21.51 -3.09
C LEU A 113 10.99 21.42 -3.81
N GLU A 114 12.07 21.39 -3.04
CA GLU A 114 13.47 21.48 -3.52
C GLU A 114 14.26 20.17 -3.37
N ASP A 115 13.65 19.13 -2.77
CA ASP A 115 14.29 17.84 -2.56
C ASP A 115 13.28 16.68 -2.62
N ASP A 116 13.85 15.47 -2.62
CA ASP A 116 13.10 14.21 -2.66
C ASP A 116 12.86 13.61 -1.26
N GLU A 117 13.01 14.40 -0.19
CA GLU A 117 12.72 13.92 1.17
C GLU A 117 11.21 13.90 1.40
N VAL A 118 10.67 12.73 1.73
CA VAL A 118 9.26 12.51 2.08
C VAL A 118 8.99 13.03 3.50
N ARG A 119 8.10 14.02 3.60
CA ARG A 119 7.83 14.75 4.87
C ARG A 119 6.41 14.67 5.37
N ALA A 120 5.45 14.29 4.52
CA ALA A 120 4.07 14.17 4.94
C ALA A 120 3.36 12.99 4.29
N ILE A 121 2.38 12.47 5.02
CA ILE A 121 1.41 11.46 4.59
C ILE A 121 0.06 12.17 4.44
N LEU A 122 -0.61 11.92 3.33
CA LEU A 122 -1.91 12.47 2.97
C LEU A 122 -2.96 11.36 2.88
N ASP A 123 -4.22 11.77 2.79
CA ASP A 123 -5.37 10.88 2.56
C ASP A 123 -5.54 9.73 3.57
N TRP A 124 -6.07 10.11 4.73
CA TRP A 124 -6.39 9.19 5.83
C TRP A 124 -7.72 8.43 5.61
N GLY A 125 -8.21 8.34 4.37
CA GLY A 125 -9.48 7.72 4.02
C GLY A 125 -9.55 6.23 4.31
N ASP A 126 -8.44 5.50 4.17
CA ASP A 126 -8.38 4.04 4.33
C ASP A 126 -7.78 3.58 5.66
N VAL A 127 -7.62 4.48 6.62
CA VAL A 127 -7.05 4.17 7.93
C VAL A 127 -7.85 3.07 8.63
N HIS A 128 -7.16 2.05 9.13
CA HIS A 128 -7.76 0.93 9.86
C HIS A 128 -6.73 0.21 10.74
N GLY A 129 -7.17 -0.68 11.63
CA GLY A 129 -6.26 -1.50 12.43
C GLY A 129 -5.87 -2.82 11.75
N GLY A 130 -4.59 -3.19 11.76
CA GLY A 130 -4.13 -4.43 11.11
C GLY A 130 -2.67 -4.78 11.39
N PRO A 131 -2.16 -5.88 10.82
CA PRO A 131 -0.73 -6.22 10.86
C PRO A 131 0.11 -5.11 10.23
N ARG A 132 1.18 -4.66 10.91
CA ARG A 132 2.06 -3.59 10.40
C ARG A 132 2.63 -3.89 9.03
N ILE A 133 2.87 -5.18 8.75
CA ILE A 133 3.41 -5.63 7.46
C ILE A 133 2.49 -5.31 6.27
N PHE A 134 1.19 -5.04 6.50
CA PHE A 134 0.27 -4.62 5.44
C PHE A 134 0.66 -3.27 4.86
N ASP A 135 0.88 -2.25 5.69
CA ASP A 135 1.31 -0.93 5.20
C ASP A 135 2.68 -1.00 4.53
N VAL A 136 3.59 -1.84 5.05
CA VAL A 136 4.88 -2.10 4.42
C VAL A 136 4.68 -2.70 3.02
N ALA A 137 3.84 -3.73 2.89
CA ALA A 137 3.55 -4.35 1.60
C ALA A 137 2.89 -3.37 0.62
N VAL A 138 1.94 -2.54 1.09
CA VAL A 138 1.30 -1.50 0.27
C VAL A 138 2.33 -0.51 -0.24
N MET A 139 3.14 0.09 0.64
CA MET A 139 4.21 1.00 0.26
C MET A 139 5.18 0.36 -0.74
N LEU A 140 5.67 -0.85 -0.47
CA LEU A 140 6.60 -1.55 -1.35
C LEU A 140 6.00 -1.90 -2.71
N THR A 141 4.68 -2.09 -2.79
CA THR A 141 3.98 -2.29 -4.06
C THR A 141 4.12 -1.06 -4.95
N TYR A 142 3.85 0.13 -4.42
CA TYR A 142 3.95 1.37 -5.19
C TYR A 142 5.39 1.77 -5.48
N VAL A 143 6.33 1.47 -4.58
CA VAL A 143 7.77 1.62 -4.87
C VAL A 143 8.22 0.68 -6.00
N LEU A 144 7.68 -0.54 -6.08
CA LEU A 144 8.04 -1.53 -7.09
C LEU A 144 7.57 -1.14 -8.51
N ILE A 145 6.41 -0.52 -8.64
CA ILE A 145 5.82 -0.16 -9.95
C ILE A 145 6.14 1.27 -10.39
N ALA A 146 6.58 2.13 -9.46
CA ALA A 146 6.92 3.50 -9.77
C ALA A 146 8.08 3.59 -10.79
N PRO A 147 8.10 4.62 -11.66
CA PRO A 147 9.19 4.86 -12.58
C PRO A 147 10.53 4.96 -11.84
N THR A 148 11.57 4.29 -12.35
CA THR A 148 12.91 4.35 -11.77
C THR A 148 13.80 5.33 -12.53
N ALA A 149 14.74 5.97 -11.83
CA ALA A 149 15.71 6.85 -12.46
C ALA A 149 16.68 6.05 -13.34
N ASP A 150 17.44 5.10 -12.76
CA ASP A 150 18.50 4.36 -13.47
C ASP A 150 18.79 2.96 -12.85
N ARG A 151 17.86 2.40 -12.08
CA ARG A 151 18.08 1.14 -11.32
C ARG A 151 16.92 0.17 -11.42
N SER A 152 17.20 -1.09 -11.10
CA SER A 152 16.18 -2.13 -10.96
C SER A 152 15.15 -1.72 -9.89
N PRO A 153 13.84 -1.89 -10.13
CA PRO A 153 12.80 -1.63 -9.13
C PRO A 153 13.02 -2.37 -7.81
N TRP A 154 13.61 -3.57 -7.86
CA TRP A 154 13.96 -4.34 -6.66
C TRP A 154 14.99 -3.66 -5.77
N HIS A 155 15.88 -2.86 -6.35
CA HIS A 155 16.81 -2.05 -5.57
C HIS A 155 16.08 -0.97 -4.79
N ASN A 156 15.09 -0.31 -5.41
CA ASN A 156 14.25 0.69 -4.74
C ASN A 156 13.41 0.08 -3.62
N VAL A 157 12.83 -1.11 -3.85
CA VAL A 157 12.12 -1.89 -2.81
C VAL A 157 13.04 -2.17 -1.63
N ALA A 158 14.28 -2.61 -1.88
CA ALA A 158 15.25 -2.88 -0.81
C ALA A 158 15.61 -1.60 -0.02
N LEU A 159 15.78 -0.46 -0.70
CA LEU A 159 16.07 0.83 -0.05
C LEU A 159 14.89 1.34 0.78
N ALA A 160 13.66 1.22 0.28
CA ALA A 160 12.47 1.59 1.02
C ALA A 160 12.27 0.69 2.25
N LEU A 161 12.49 -0.61 2.11
CA LEU A 161 12.48 -1.51 3.26
C LEU A 161 13.58 -1.16 4.26
N ALA A 162 14.80 -0.83 3.81
CA ALA A 162 15.88 -0.41 4.68
C ALA A 162 15.53 0.85 5.48
N GLY A 163 14.93 1.86 4.84
CA GLY A 163 14.48 3.07 5.52
C GLY A 163 13.38 2.81 6.57
N TYR A 164 12.46 1.88 6.28
CA TYR A 164 11.47 1.46 7.28
C TYR A 164 12.12 0.79 8.50
N LEU A 165 13.13 -0.06 8.25
CA LEU A 165 13.84 -0.81 9.28
C LEU A 165 14.70 0.06 10.22
N GLU A 166 14.97 1.32 9.87
CA GLU A 166 15.63 2.28 10.77
C GLU A 166 14.80 2.60 12.03
N HIS A 167 13.46 2.47 11.95
CA HIS A 167 12.55 2.88 13.02
C HIS A 167 11.69 1.73 13.56
N SER A 168 11.69 0.58 12.90
CA SER A 168 10.82 -0.55 13.24
C SER A 168 11.46 -1.87 12.85
N GLU A 169 11.37 -2.86 13.74
CA GLU A 169 11.87 -4.20 13.46
C GLU A 169 10.80 -5.05 12.76
N LEU A 170 11.25 -5.90 11.84
CA LEU A 170 10.45 -6.96 11.23
C LEU A 170 11.11 -8.30 11.52
N GLU A 171 10.31 -9.29 11.91
CA GLU A 171 10.80 -10.65 12.06
C GLU A 171 10.88 -11.36 10.70
N ARG A 172 11.70 -12.42 10.61
CA ARG A 172 11.81 -13.22 9.38
C ARG A 172 10.46 -13.77 8.90
N ARG A 173 9.56 -14.09 9.84
CA ARG A 173 8.20 -14.57 9.52
C ARG A 173 7.35 -13.48 8.86
N ASP A 174 7.53 -12.22 9.25
CA ASP A 174 6.82 -11.08 8.68
C ASP A 174 7.30 -10.84 7.23
N VAL A 175 8.62 -10.85 7.05
CA VAL A 175 9.27 -10.62 5.75
C VAL A 175 8.91 -11.73 4.74
N ALA A 176 8.77 -12.98 5.21
CA ALA A 176 8.38 -14.11 4.36
C ALA A 176 7.01 -13.92 3.68
N LEU A 177 6.14 -13.08 4.26
CA LEU A 177 4.82 -12.78 3.73
C LEU A 177 4.80 -11.63 2.72
N LEU A 178 5.86 -10.83 2.62
CA LEU A 178 5.86 -9.64 1.76
C LEU A 178 5.55 -9.95 0.30
N LYS A 179 6.07 -11.07 -0.23
CA LYS A 179 5.81 -11.46 -1.63
C LYS A 179 4.31 -11.60 -1.90
N VAL A 180 3.61 -12.39 -1.08
CA VAL A 180 2.17 -12.64 -1.28
C VAL A 180 1.35 -11.38 -1.01
N LEU A 181 1.74 -10.56 -0.03
CA LEU A 181 1.04 -9.32 0.29
C LEU A 181 1.19 -8.26 -0.81
N ILE A 182 2.39 -8.10 -1.39
CA ILE A 182 2.64 -7.20 -2.52
C ILE A 182 1.84 -7.68 -3.75
N ALA A 183 1.91 -8.97 -4.08
CA ALA A 183 1.13 -9.54 -5.17
C ALA A 183 -0.39 -9.35 -4.96
N SER A 184 -0.85 -9.49 -3.71
CA SER A 184 -2.26 -9.28 -3.35
C SER A 184 -2.66 -7.81 -3.52
N ARG A 185 -1.82 -6.86 -3.15
CA ARG A 185 -2.08 -5.43 -3.37
C ARG A 185 -2.13 -5.09 -4.87
N LEU A 186 -1.26 -5.67 -5.69
CA LEU A 186 -1.32 -5.52 -7.15
C LEU A 186 -2.65 -6.04 -7.71
N CYS A 187 -3.08 -7.24 -7.29
CA CYS A 187 -4.37 -7.81 -7.69
C CYS A 187 -5.54 -6.94 -7.22
N GLN A 188 -5.47 -6.42 -6.00
CA GLN A 188 -6.48 -5.52 -5.44
C GLN A 188 -6.60 -4.23 -6.25
N SER A 189 -5.49 -3.57 -6.55
CA SER A 189 -5.47 -2.35 -7.36
C SER A 189 -6.05 -2.59 -8.75
N LEU A 190 -5.62 -3.66 -9.42
CA LEU A 190 -6.10 -4.03 -10.74
C LEU A 190 -7.61 -4.31 -10.76
N LEU A 191 -8.08 -5.20 -9.87
CA LEU A 191 -9.46 -5.64 -9.88
C LEU A 191 -10.43 -4.52 -9.48
N LEU A 192 -10.10 -3.74 -8.44
CA LEU A 192 -10.93 -2.62 -8.01
C LEU A 192 -10.92 -1.47 -9.02
N GLY A 193 -9.77 -1.19 -9.63
CA GLY A 193 -9.65 -0.20 -10.71
C GLY A 193 -10.54 -0.55 -11.89
N LEU A 194 -10.37 -1.76 -12.47
CA LEU A 194 -11.19 -2.22 -13.59
C LEU A 194 -12.68 -2.28 -13.24
N TYR A 195 -13.04 -2.77 -12.05
CA TYR A 195 -14.43 -2.81 -11.61
C TYR A 195 -15.06 -1.42 -11.54
N THR A 196 -14.32 -0.44 -11.01
CA THR A 196 -14.80 0.95 -10.89
C THR A 196 -14.96 1.57 -12.27
N TYR A 197 -13.99 1.36 -13.17
CA TYR A 197 -14.05 1.86 -14.55
C TYR A 197 -15.23 1.29 -15.33
N GLN A 198 -15.52 0.00 -15.20
CA GLN A 198 -16.69 -0.63 -15.85
C GLN A 198 -18.02 -0.01 -15.40
N ARG A 199 -18.10 0.47 -14.15
CA ARG A 199 -19.32 1.07 -13.57
C ARG A 199 -19.43 2.57 -13.81
N ASP A 200 -18.31 3.25 -13.98
CA ASP A 200 -18.23 4.67 -14.28
C ASP A 200 -17.28 4.92 -15.46
N PRO A 201 -17.71 4.58 -16.69
CA PRO A 201 -16.89 4.76 -17.88
C PRO A 201 -16.61 6.25 -18.11
N GLY A 202 -15.35 6.65 -17.96
CA GLY A 202 -14.91 8.06 -17.98
C GLY A 202 -14.09 8.45 -16.75
N ASN A 203 -14.12 7.64 -15.69
CA ASN A 203 -13.24 7.78 -14.55
C ASN A 203 -11.87 7.14 -14.83
N ASP A 204 -11.09 7.71 -15.75
CA ASP A 204 -9.78 7.18 -16.14
C ASP A 204 -8.78 7.15 -14.98
N TYR A 205 -9.01 7.97 -13.94
CA TYR A 205 -8.16 8.05 -12.75
C TYR A 205 -7.94 6.69 -12.07
N VAL A 206 -8.95 5.81 -12.08
CA VAL A 206 -8.90 4.49 -11.44
C VAL A 206 -8.10 3.44 -12.21
N LEU A 207 -7.64 3.77 -13.42
CA LEU A 207 -6.81 2.89 -14.24
C LEU A 207 -5.30 3.12 -14.02
N TYR A 208 -4.93 4.17 -13.28
CA TYR A 208 -3.55 4.42 -12.89
C TYR A 208 -3.25 3.69 -11.57
N THR A 209 -2.25 2.81 -11.59
CA THR A 209 -1.66 2.14 -10.42
C THR A 209 -0.25 2.64 -10.20
#